data_AF-A0A0C3PEW5-F1
#
_entry.id   AF-A0A0C3PEW5-F1
#
_cell.length_a   1.000
_cell.length_b   1.000
_cell.length_c   1.000
_cell.angle_alpha   90.00
_cell.angle_beta   90.00
_cell.angle_gamma   90.00
#
_symmetry.space_group_name_H-M   'P 1'
#
loop_
_entity.id
_entity.type
_entity.pdbx_description
1 polymer ?
#
loop_
_entity_poly.entity_id
_entity_poly.type
_entity_poly.pdbx_seq_one_letter_code
_entity_poly.pdbx_strand_id
1 'polypeptide(L)'
;MAQRWSFDYSLVALIWLTAPLVHSESIEADQRQTALSEGMRAAVEKHTRTVDPYRATAEEDSKDIYGFSRVLLVEAPKWENGTKMEVFVYWLLRVFRVHTPIVEKFGGYPYRNPSLGRVSTPKEEQYLKDTDYFAALTDEEVIKKILRDVEEGRWSPLEDVAEFS
;
A
#
# COMPACT_ATOMS: atom_id res chain seq x y z
N MET A 1 19.56 25.91 18.38
CA MET A 1 18.39 26.12 17.51
C MET A 1 17.87 24.76 17.11
N ALA A 2 16.64 24.39 17.49
CA ALA A 2 16.06 23.14 17.03
C ALA A 2 15.85 23.24 15.51
N GLN A 3 16.43 22.30 14.76
CA GLN A 3 16.25 22.21 13.31
C GLN A 3 14.76 22.01 13.04
N ARG A 4 14.10 23.01 12.42
CA ARG A 4 12.70 22.90 12.04
C ARG A 4 12.62 22.18 10.71
N TRP A 5 12.00 21.02 10.70
CA TRP A 5 11.73 20.26 9.48
C TRP A 5 10.74 21.02 8.59
N SER A 6 10.87 20.89 7.26
CA SER A 6 9.89 21.47 6.33
C SER A 6 8.56 20.73 6.42
N PHE A 7 7.49 21.37 5.94
CA PHE A 7 6.16 20.76 5.88
C PHE A 7 6.18 19.50 5.01
N ASP A 8 6.78 19.60 3.83
CA ASP A 8 6.92 18.49 2.87
C ASP A 8 7.70 17.31 3.46
N TYR A 9 8.82 17.56 4.14
CA TYR A 9 9.57 16.50 4.82
C TYR A 9 8.73 15.82 5.90
N SER A 10 8.00 16.61 6.69
CA SER A 10 7.16 16.09 7.77
C SER A 10 6.02 15.22 7.24
N LEU A 11 5.43 15.60 6.10
CA LEU A 11 4.39 14.79 5.45
C LEU A 11 4.93 13.46 4.95
N VAL A 12 6.07 13.46 4.27
CA VAL A 12 6.71 12.22 3.78
C VAL A 12 7.04 11.30 4.95
N ALA A 13 7.60 11.84 6.04
CA ALA A 13 7.89 11.06 7.23
C ALA A 13 6.61 10.44 7.84
N LEU A 14 5.54 11.22 7.98
CA LEU A 14 4.25 10.75 8.53
C LEU A 14 3.62 9.66 7.66
N ILE A 15 3.67 9.80 6.34
CA ILE A 15 3.21 8.79 5.39
C ILE A 15 3.89 7.45 5.66
N TRP A 16 5.23 7.44 5.74
CA TRP A 16 5.97 6.20 5.91
C TRP A 16 5.85 5.61 7.32
N LEU A 17 5.61 6.43 8.34
CA LEU A 17 5.24 5.97 9.67
C LEU A 17 3.81 5.41 9.75
N THR A 18 2.94 5.78 8.81
CA THR A 18 1.55 5.28 8.74
C THR A 18 1.43 4.02 7.89
N ALA A 19 2.31 3.82 6.89
CA ALA A 19 2.29 2.66 6.00
C ALA A 19 2.26 1.29 6.71
N PRO A 20 2.94 1.06 7.86
CA PRO A 20 2.84 -0.22 8.58
C PRO A 20 1.42 -0.57 9.02
N LEU A 21 0.57 0.43 9.31
CA LEU A 21 -0.83 0.19 9.68
C LEU A 21 -1.61 -0.40 8.50
N VAL A 22 -1.42 0.16 7.30
CA VAL A 22 -2.02 -0.34 6.04
C VAL A 22 -1.61 -1.80 5.81
N HIS A 23 -0.33 -2.13 6.00
CA HIS A 23 0.20 -3.46 5.66
C HIS A 23 0.01 -4.54 6.74
N SER A 24 -0.75 -4.24 7.79
CA SER A 24 -0.87 -5.09 8.98
C SER A 24 -1.91 -6.21 8.90
N GLU A 25 -2.74 -6.26 7.85
CA GLU A 25 -3.88 -7.19 7.74
C GLU A 25 -4.82 -7.11 8.97
N SER A 26 -5.06 -5.90 9.49
CA SER A 26 -5.87 -5.67 10.69
C SER A 26 -6.85 -4.52 10.50
N ILE A 27 -8.15 -4.81 10.67
CA ILE A 27 -9.22 -3.83 10.60
C ILE A 27 -9.04 -2.69 11.61
N GLU A 28 -8.55 -3.00 12.82
CA GLU A 28 -8.29 -1.97 13.82
C GLU A 28 -7.17 -1.01 13.37
N ALA A 29 -6.14 -1.54 12.72
CA ALA A 29 -5.05 -0.72 12.18
C ALA A 29 -5.52 0.10 10.97
N ASP A 30 -6.36 -0.46 10.10
CA ASP A 30 -6.96 0.24 8.96
C ASP A 30 -7.83 1.42 9.42
N GLN A 31 -8.63 1.24 10.48
CA GLN A 31 -9.42 2.32 11.07
C GLN A 31 -8.52 3.46 11.60
N ARG A 32 -7.42 3.11 12.28
CA ARG A 32 -6.43 4.09 12.77
C ARG A 32 -5.74 4.82 11.63
N GLN A 33 -5.32 4.08 10.59
CA GLN A 33 -4.72 4.66 9.40
C GLN A 33 -5.68 5.60 8.68
N THR A 34 -6.96 5.27 8.58
CA THR A 34 -7.97 6.12 7.94
C THR A 34 -8.09 7.45 8.68
N ALA A 35 -8.14 7.42 10.02
CA ALA A 35 -8.17 8.64 10.83
C ALA A 35 -6.90 9.49 10.67
N LEU A 36 -5.71 8.87 10.68
CA LEU A 36 -4.44 9.55 10.44
C LEU A 36 -4.36 10.16 9.03
N SER A 37 -4.86 9.43 8.03
CA SER A 37 -4.92 9.85 6.63
C SER A 37 -5.82 11.06 6.44
N GLU A 38 -6.95 11.15 7.14
CA GLU A 38 -7.80 12.34 7.10
C GLU A 38 -7.11 13.55 7.76
N GLY A 39 -6.40 13.34 8.87
CA GLY A 39 -5.60 14.40 9.50
C GLY A 39 -4.51 14.93 8.59
N MET A 40 -3.76 14.04 7.91
CA MET A 40 -2.76 14.40 6.91
C MET A 40 -3.39 15.17 5.73
N ARG A 41 -4.50 14.66 5.19
CA ARG A 41 -5.24 15.29 4.10
C ARG A 41 -5.66 16.71 4.44
N ALA A 42 -6.30 16.92 5.59
CA ALA A 42 -6.74 18.24 6.04
C ALA A 42 -5.56 19.21 6.24
N ALA A 43 -4.41 18.72 6.72
CA ALA A 43 -3.21 19.52 6.85
C ALA A 43 -2.67 19.98 5.49
N VAL A 44 -2.64 19.09 4.48
CA VAL A 44 -2.19 19.39 3.12
C VAL A 44 -3.14 20.39 2.45
N GLU A 45 -4.45 20.17 2.52
CA GLU A 45 -5.47 21.07 1.97
C GLU A 45 -5.34 22.48 2.56
N LYS A 46 -5.16 22.57 3.87
CA LYS A 46 -4.94 23.86 4.55
C LYS A 46 -3.63 24.54 4.13
N HIS A 47 -2.54 23.78 4.04
CA HIS A 47 -1.21 24.33 3.72
C HIS A 47 -1.14 24.84 2.28
N THR A 48 -1.70 24.06 1.35
CA THR A 48 -1.62 24.33 -0.10
C THR A 48 -2.82 25.13 -0.63
N ARG A 49 -3.87 25.30 0.18
CA ARG A 49 -5.17 25.89 -0.22
C ARG A 49 -5.79 25.16 -1.40
N THR A 50 -5.64 23.85 -1.43
CA THR A 50 -6.26 22.96 -2.41
C THR A 50 -7.29 22.07 -1.73
N VAL A 51 -8.08 21.35 -2.53
CA VAL A 51 -8.99 20.31 -2.05
C VAL A 51 -8.57 19.01 -2.73
N ASP A 52 -8.50 17.93 -1.97
CA ASP A 52 -8.14 16.62 -2.51
C ASP A 52 -9.24 16.15 -3.48
N PRO A 53 -8.91 15.94 -4.78
CA PRO A 53 -9.90 15.57 -5.79
C PRO A 53 -10.52 14.18 -5.54
N TYR A 54 -9.82 13.29 -4.83
CA TYR A 54 -10.27 11.93 -4.52
C TYR A 54 -11.24 11.88 -3.34
N ARG A 55 -11.62 13.04 -2.77
CA ARG A 55 -12.80 13.09 -1.88
C ARG A 55 -14.07 12.66 -2.63
N ALA A 56 -14.16 12.94 -3.92
CA ALA A 56 -15.34 12.61 -4.73
C ALA A 56 -15.55 11.09 -4.90
N THR A 57 -14.47 10.30 -4.91
CA THR A 57 -14.51 8.84 -5.08
C THR A 57 -14.37 8.09 -3.76
N ALA A 58 -14.27 8.80 -2.62
CA ALA A 58 -13.93 8.20 -1.33
C ALA A 58 -14.84 7.04 -0.91
N GLU A 59 -16.15 7.19 -1.12
CA GLU A 59 -17.15 6.17 -0.75
C GLU A 59 -17.06 4.93 -1.64
N GLU A 60 -16.77 5.11 -2.93
CA GLU A 60 -16.61 4.02 -3.90
C GLU A 60 -15.29 3.27 -3.63
N ASP A 61 -14.20 4.02 -3.46
CA ASP A 61 -12.87 3.48 -3.15
C ASP A 61 -12.88 2.65 -1.85
N SER A 62 -13.73 3.00 -0.87
CA SER A 62 -13.81 2.28 0.42
C SER A 62 -14.52 0.92 0.30
N LYS A 63 -15.11 0.60 -0.84
CA LYS A 63 -15.84 -0.67 -1.07
C LYS A 63 -15.21 -1.53 -2.17
N ASP A 64 -14.28 -0.97 -2.91
CA ASP A 64 -13.75 -1.58 -4.11
C ASP A 64 -12.54 -2.47 -3.82
N ILE A 65 -12.79 -3.78 -3.76
CA ILE A 65 -11.75 -4.79 -3.57
C ILE A 65 -10.71 -4.81 -4.71
N TYR A 66 -11.07 -4.33 -5.90
CA TYR A 66 -10.18 -4.25 -7.07
C TYR A 66 -9.53 -2.87 -7.22
N GLY A 67 -9.84 -1.93 -6.32
CA GLY A 67 -9.37 -0.56 -6.39
C GLY A 67 -7.86 -0.45 -6.30
N PHE A 68 -7.20 -1.31 -5.52
CA PHE A 68 -5.75 -1.21 -5.30
C PHE A 68 -4.93 -1.38 -6.58
N SER A 69 -5.12 -2.48 -7.33
CA SER A 69 -4.38 -2.72 -8.57
C SER A 69 -4.66 -1.63 -9.60
N ARG A 70 -5.92 -1.19 -9.73
CA ARG A 70 -6.32 -0.12 -10.67
C ARG A 70 -5.70 1.23 -10.31
N VAL A 71 -5.79 1.66 -9.04
CA VAL A 71 -5.28 2.96 -8.59
C VAL A 71 -3.76 3.03 -8.70
N LEU A 72 -3.06 1.91 -8.45
CA LEU A 72 -1.61 1.87 -8.52
C LEU A 72 -1.08 1.78 -9.96
N LEU A 73 -1.68 0.95 -10.81
CA LEU A 73 -1.16 0.66 -12.16
C LEU A 73 -1.69 1.60 -13.24
N VAL A 74 -2.94 2.06 -13.11
CA VAL A 74 -3.65 2.77 -14.19
C VAL A 74 -3.90 4.23 -13.82
N GLU A 75 -4.32 4.50 -12.59
CA GLU A 75 -4.74 5.84 -12.16
C GLU A 75 -3.65 6.62 -11.40
N ALA A 76 -2.40 6.12 -11.42
CA ALA A 76 -1.28 6.85 -10.88
C ALA A 76 -1.09 8.19 -11.60
N PRO A 77 -0.78 9.29 -10.88
CA PRO A 77 -0.44 10.56 -11.49
C PRO A 77 0.70 10.41 -12.48
N LYS A 78 0.66 11.22 -13.56
CA LYS A 78 1.82 11.36 -14.43
C LYS A 78 2.89 12.12 -13.69
N TRP A 79 3.98 11.42 -13.37
CA TRP A 79 5.13 11.99 -12.69
C TRP A 79 5.97 12.77 -13.70
N GLU A 80 6.02 14.10 -13.52
CA GLU A 80 6.75 15.01 -14.38
C GLU A 80 7.65 15.90 -13.51
N ASN A 81 8.68 16.50 -14.11
CA ASN A 81 9.51 17.45 -13.37
C ASN A 81 8.64 18.60 -12.84
N GLY A 82 8.63 18.78 -11.52
CA GLY A 82 7.81 19.78 -10.85
C GLY A 82 6.42 19.30 -10.43
N THR A 83 6.12 17.98 -10.45
CA THR A 83 4.93 17.45 -9.77
C THR A 83 4.89 17.96 -8.34
N LYS A 84 3.74 18.52 -7.95
CA LYS A 84 3.56 19.11 -6.63
C LYS A 84 3.35 18.05 -5.56
N MET A 85 3.83 18.32 -4.35
CA MET A 85 3.77 17.37 -3.23
C MET A 85 2.32 16.96 -2.91
N GLU A 86 1.37 17.89 -2.96
CA GLU A 86 -0.04 17.58 -2.68
C GLU A 86 -0.63 16.56 -3.65
N VAL A 87 -0.20 16.55 -4.92
CA VAL A 87 -0.67 15.57 -5.92
C VAL A 87 -0.23 14.16 -5.52
N PHE A 88 1.05 14.02 -5.14
CA PHE A 88 1.59 12.75 -4.66
C PHE A 88 0.88 12.29 -3.38
N VAL A 89 0.71 13.19 -2.41
CA VAL A 89 0.10 12.86 -1.11
C VAL A 89 -1.37 12.46 -1.29
N TYR A 90 -2.17 13.21 -2.05
CA TYR A 90 -3.58 12.88 -2.29
C TYR A 90 -3.76 11.51 -2.93
N TRP A 91 -2.94 11.21 -3.96
CA TRP A 91 -2.95 9.89 -4.58
C TRP A 91 -2.54 8.80 -3.59
N LEU A 92 -1.47 8.99 -2.83
CA LEU A 92 -1.00 7.97 -1.90
C LEU A 92 -1.99 7.71 -0.75
N LEU A 93 -2.67 8.75 -0.25
CA LEU A 93 -3.73 8.58 0.74
C LEU A 93 -4.94 7.82 0.16
N ARG A 94 -5.22 7.98 -1.15
CA ARG A 94 -6.20 7.15 -1.85
C ARG A 94 -5.72 5.70 -1.98
N VAL A 95 -4.45 5.48 -2.31
CA VAL A 95 -3.83 4.13 -2.33
C VAL A 95 -4.01 3.46 -0.98
N PHE A 96 -3.74 4.15 0.14
CA PHE A 96 -3.94 3.57 1.47
C PHE A 96 -5.40 3.18 1.72
N ARG A 97 -6.37 4.00 1.30
CA ARG A 97 -7.80 3.70 1.45
C ARG A 97 -8.23 2.43 0.71
N VAL A 98 -7.75 2.20 -0.51
CA VAL A 98 -8.15 1.04 -1.32
C VAL A 98 -7.53 -0.29 -0.86
N HIS A 99 -6.68 -0.29 0.18
CA HIS A 99 -6.22 -1.51 0.83
C HIS A 99 -7.29 -2.12 1.76
N THR A 100 -8.02 -1.27 2.50
CA THR A 100 -9.02 -1.67 3.50
C THR A 100 -10.09 -2.63 2.97
N PRO A 101 -10.75 -2.40 1.80
CA PRO A 101 -11.80 -3.30 1.34
C PRO A 101 -11.31 -4.74 1.08
N ILE A 102 -10.02 -4.94 0.77
CA ILE A 102 -9.43 -6.27 0.59
C ILE A 102 -9.38 -7.00 1.93
N VAL A 103 -8.87 -6.33 2.98
CA VAL A 103 -8.77 -6.89 4.33
C VAL A 103 -10.17 -7.13 4.91
N GLU A 104 -11.12 -6.23 4.72
CA GLU A 104 -12.52 -6.42 5.14
C GLU A 104 -13.15 -7.66 4.48
N LYS A 105 -12.82 -7.91 3.21
CA LYS A 105 -13.39 -9.03 2.45
C LYS A 105 -12.78 -10.37 2.81
N PHE A 106 -11.46 -10.43 2.93
CA PHE A 106 -10.70 -11.69 3.01
C PHE A 106 -10.02 -11.92 4.36
N GLY A 107 -9.96 -10.92 5.24
CA GLY A 107 -9.23 -10.98 6.50
C GLY A 107 -7.71 -10.83 6.33
N GLY A 108 -7.23 -10.53 5.12
CA GLY A 108 -5.83 -10.38 4.77
C GLY A 108 -5.69 -10.05 3.28
N TYR A 109 -4.46 -10.09 2.79
CA TYR A 109 -4.14 -9.80 1.39
C TYR A 109 -3.90 -11.11 0.62
N PRO A 110 -4.82 -11.52 -0.28
CA PRO A 110 -4.68 -12.79 -1.01
C PRO A 110 -3.36 -12.92 -1.78
N TYR A 111 -2.84 -11.82 -2.32
CA TYR A 111 -1.58 -11.79 -3.06
C TYR A 111 -0.35 -12.12 -2.19
N ARG A 112 -0.47 -12.06 -0.86
CA ARG A 112 0.61 -12.46 0.07
C ARG A 112 0.59 -13.96 0.38
N ASN A 113 -0.51 -14.66 0.10
CA ASN A 113 -0.68 -16.06 0.49
C ASN A 113 0.50 -16.95 0.09
N PRO A 114 1.02 -16.90 -1.16
CA PRO A 114 2.16 -17.73 -1.55
C PRO A 114 3.40 -17.48 -0.70
N SER A 115 3.78 -16.22 -0.51
CA SER A 115 4.96 -15.82 0.27
C SER A 115 4.87 -16.15 1.76
N LEU A 116 3.64 -16.32 2.28
CA LEU A 116 3.36 -16.66 3.68
C LEU A 116 3.02 -18.14 3.88
N GLY A 117 3.05 -18.94 2.81
CA GLY A 117 2.71 -20.37 2.86
C GLY A 117 1.24 -20.63 3.17
N ARG A 118 0.36 -19.65 2.96
CA ARG A 118 -1.10 -19.79 3.15
C ARG A 118 -1.72 -20.40 1.91
N VAL A 119 -2.75 -21.22 2.11
CA VAL A 119 -3.57 -21.77 1.02
C VAL A 119 -4.73 -20.83 0.75
N SER A 120 -4.81 -20.30 -0.47
CA SER A 120 -5.93 -19.46 -0.89
C SER A 120 -7.23 -20.25 -0.95
N THR A 121 -8.32 -19.64 -0.50
CA THR A 121 -9.68 -20.12 -0.72
C THR A 121 -10.11 -19.92 -2.19
N PRO A 122 -11.18 -20.60 -2.66
CA PRO A 122 -11.67 -20.39 -4.03
C PRO A 122 -12.03 -18.94 -4.37
N LYS A 123 -12.48 -18.15 -3.38
CA LYS A 123 -12.81 -16.73 -3.59
C LYS A 123 -11.55 -15.87 -3.73
N GLU A 124 -10.52 -16.16 -2.96
CA GLU A 124 -9.22 -15.49 -3.05
C GLU A 124 -8.53 -15.84 -4.37
N GLU A 125 -8.59 -17.10 -4.82
CA GLU A 125 -8.09 -17.50 -6.13
C GLU A 125 -8.81 -16.78 -7.29
N GLN A 126 -10.13 -16.60 -7.19
CA GLN A 126 -10.85 -15.81 -8.18
C GLN A 126 -10.42 -14.35 -8.16
N TYR A 127 -10.26 -13.75 -6.98
CA TYR A 127 -9.75 -12.40 -6.84
C TYR A 127 -8.35 -12.22 -7.46
N LEU A 128 -7.45 -13.19 -7.24
CA LEU A 128 -6.12 -13.18 -7.87
C LEU A 128 -6.23 -13.21 -9.39
N LYS A 129 -7.08 -14.07 -9.96
CA LYS A 129 -7.32 -14.11 -11.41
C LYS A 129 -7.90 -12.80 -11.95
N ASP A 130 -8.88 -12.23 -11.27
CA ASP A 130 -9.53 -10.98 -11.68
C ASP A 130 -8.57 -9.78 -11.65
N THR A 131 -7.53 -9.86 -10.83
CA THR A 131 -6.46 -8.85 -10.71
C THR A 131 -5.21 -9.19 -11.51
N ASP A 132 -5.27 -10.20 -12.38
CA ASP A 132 -4.13 -10.70 -13.16
C ASP A 132 -2.90 -11.01 -12.27
N TYR A 133 -3.18 -11.61 -11.11
CA TYR A 133 -2.19 -11.96 -10.08
C TYR A 133 -1.34 -10.79 -9.60
N PHE A 134 -1.89 -9.57 -9.64
CA PHE A 134 -1.19 -8.36 -9.21
C PHE A 134 -0.58 -8.50 -7.80
N ALA A 135 0.71 -8.16 -7.70
CA ALA A 135 1.54 -8.24 -6.49
C ALA A 135 1.72 -9.65 -5.89
N ALA A 136 1.13 -10.69 -6.48
CA ALA A 136 1.32 -12.06 -6.04
C ALA A 136 2.65 -12.61 -6.54
N LEU A 137 3.37 -13.30 -5.66
CA LEU A 137 4.54 -14.06 -6.07
C LEU A 137 4.09 -15.35 -6.76
N THR A 138 4.54 -15.58 -7.99
CA THR A 138 4.14 -16.74 -8.81
C THR A 138 5.28 -17.73 -9.07
N ASP A 139 6.53 -17.37 -8.73
CA ASP A 139 7.69 -18.23 -8.91
C ASP A 139 7.80 -19.24 -7.74
N GLU A 140 7.60 -20.52 -8.04
CA GLU A 140 7.61 -21.60 -7.05
C GLU A 140 8.95 -21.77 -6.32
N GLU A 141 10.08 -21.55 -7.00
CA GLU A 141 11.40 -21.73 -6.39
C GLU A 141 11.70 -20.57 -5.44
N VAL A 142 11.30 -19.35 -5.81
CA VAL A 142 11.39 -18.19 -4.92
C VAL A 142 10.47 -18.38 -3.69
N ILE A 143 9.24 -18.88 -3.88
CA ILE A 143 8.33 -19.18 -2.76
C ILE A 143 8.96 -20.22 -1.82
N LYS A 144 9.42 -21.36 -2.35
CA LYS A 144 10.06 -22.42 -1.53
C LYS A 144 11.25 -21.87 -0.75
N LYS A 145 12.05 -21.01 -1.37
CA LYS A 145 13.19 -20.36 -0.71
C LYS A 145 12.74 -19.47 0.44
N ILE A 146 11.73 -18.60 0.22
CA ILE A 146 11.19 -17.73 1.27
C ILE A 146 10.69 -18.56 2.46
N LEU A 147 9.92 -19.61 2.19
CA LEU A 147 9.35 -20.45 3.25
C LEU A 147 10.44 -21.18 4.05
N ARG A 148 11.48 -21.68 3.38
CA ARG A 148 12.64 -22.30 4.04
C ARG A 148 13.39 -21.28 4.91
N ASP A 149 13.65 -20.08 4.41
CA ASP A 149 14.35 -19.04 5.16
C ASP A 149 13.56 -18.65 6.43
N VAL A 150 12.23 -18.55 6.33
CA VAL A 150 11.34 -18.31 7.47
C VAL A 150 11.40 -19.46 8.48
N GLU A 151 11.33 -20.72 8.03
CA GLU A 151 11.43 -21.90 8.90
C GLU A 151 12.77 -21.97 9.64
N GLU A 152 13.86 -21.60 8.95
CA GLU A 152 15.22 -21.58 9.49
C GLU A 152 15.51 -20.31 10.32
N GLY A 153 14.56 -19.37 10.41
CA GLY A 153 14.71 -18.14 11.18
C GLY A 153 15.79 -17.21 10.63
N ARG A 154 16.04 -17.24 9.32
CA ARG A 154 17.05 -16.43 8.65
C ARG A 154 16.46 -15.61 7.51
N TRP A 155 17.23 -14.65 7.04
CA TRP A 155 16.95 -13.95 5.81
C TRP A 155 18.12 -14.17 4.85
N SER A 156 17.83 -14.49 3.59
CA SER A 156 18.85 -14.49 2.55
C SER A 156 18.30 -13.89 1.24
N PRO A 157 19.16 -13.28 0.39
CA PRO A 157 18.74 -12.65 -0.85
C PRO A 157 17.95 -13.60 -1.76
N LEU A 158 16.96 -13.09 -2.50
CA LEU A 158 16.18 -13.91 -3.44
C LEU A 158 16.96 -14.23 -4.72
N GLU A 159 17.89 -13.35 -5.09
CA GLU A 159 18.81 -13.49 -6.21
C GLU A 159 20.24 -13.37 -5.70
N ASP A 160 21.18 -14.06 -6.36
CA ASP A 160 22.60 -13.83 -6.18
C ASP A 160 22.97 -12.47 -6.79
N VAL A 161 22.79 -11.40 -6.01
CA VAL A 161 23.29 -10.09 -6.40
C VAL A 161 24.81 -10.15 -6.42
N ALA A 162 25.40 -10.02 -7.61
CA ALA A 162 26.79 -9.65 -7.74
C ALA A 162 27.01 -8.42 -6.85
N GLU A 163 27.92 -8.54 -5.88
CA GLU A 163 28.31 -7.41 -5.04
C GLU A 163 28.60 -6.23 -5.95
N PHE A 164 27.95 -5.09 -5.68
CA PHE A 164 28.11 -3.85 -6.44
C PHE A 164 29.58 -3.60 -6.77
N SER A 165 29.97 -3.85 -8.02
CA SER A 165 31.31 -3.59 -8.56
C SER A 165 31.46 -2.15 -9.03
#